data_AF-A0A439VM69-F1
#
_entry.id   AF-A0A439VM69-F1
#
_cell.length_a   1.000
_cell.length_b   1.000
_cell.length_c   1.000
_cell.angle_alpha   90.00
_cell.angle_beta   90.00
_cell.angle_gamma   90.00
#
_symmetry.space_group_name_H-M   'P 1'
#
loop_
_entity.id
_entity.type
_entity.pdbx_description
1 polymer ?
#
loop_
_entity_poly.entity_id
_entity_poly.type
_entity_poly.pdbx_seq_one_letter_code
_entity_poly.pdbx_strand_id
1 'polypeptide(L)' 'MSADEPVTVEVGLGERTYDILIGSGLLSRAGAEISCRLPGTRAAVITDANVAAAHLDALKA' A
#
# COMPACT_ATOMS: atom_id res chain seq x y z
N MET A 1 0.40 -8.81 -20.60
CA MET A 1 0.83 -8.57 -19.22
C MET A 1 1.61 -7.27 -19.25
N SER A 2 0.96 -6.17 -18.88
CA SER A 2 1.65 -4.88 -18.81
C SER A 2 2.65 -4.96 -17.66
N ALA A 3 3.88 -4.48 -17.87
CA ALA A 3 4.99 -4.63 -16.92
C ALA A 3 4.79 -3.91 -15.56
N ASP A 4 3.60 -3.33 -15.32
CA ASP A 4 3.30 -2.43 -14.21
C ASP A 4 2.05 -2.84 -13.40
N GLU A 5 1.43 -3.96 -13.77
CA GLU A 5 0.29 -4.51 -13.01
C GLU A 5 0.81 -5.28 -11.79
N PRO A 6 0.36 -4.96 -10.56
CA PRO A 6 0.82 -5.66 -9.37
C PRO A 6 0.37 -7.11 -9.40
N VAL A 7 1.26 -7.99 -8.96
CA VAL A 7 0.89 -9.36 -8.60
C VAL A 7 0.19 -9.32 -7.25
N THR A 8 -1.01 -9.90 -7.18
CA THR A 8 -1.78 -10.03 -5.94
C THR A 8 -1.64 -11.43 -5.37
N VAL A 9 -1.28 -11.52 -4.09
CA VAL A 9 -1.27 -12.77 -3.33
C VAL A 9 -2.31 -12.66 -2.21
N GLU A 10 -3.35 -13.47 -2.30
CA GLU A 10 -4.38 -13.58 -1.26
C GLU A 10 -3.88 -14.47 -0.11
N VAL A 11 -3.99 -13.99 1.13
CA VAL A 11 -3.58 -14.72 2.33
C VAL A 11 -4.74 -14.83 3.30
N GLY A 12 -5.15 -16.06 3.59
CA GLY A 12 -6.12 -16.39 4.63
C GLY A 12 -5.43 -16.73 5.96
N LEU A 13 -5.80 -16.04 7.03
CA LEU A 13 -5.37 -16.29 8.42
C LEU A 13 -6.59 -16.49 9.32
N GLY A 14 -7.10 -17.73 9.35
CA GLY A 14 -8.33 -18.07 10.07
C GLY A 14 -9.54 -17.34 9.46
N GLU A 15 -10.29 -16.63 10.29
CA GLU A 15 -11.49 -15.87 9.88
C GLU A 15 -11.19 -14.55 9.12
N ARG A 16 -9.91 -14.25 8.85
CA ARG A 16 -9.52 -13.00 8.16
C ARG A 16 -8.69 -13.30 6.93
N THR A 17 -8.92 -12.50 5.89
CA THR A 17 -8.19 -12.57 4.63
C THR A 17 -7.70 -11.18 4.24
N TYR A 18 -6.53 -11.11 3.59
CA TYR A 18 -6.01 -9.88 3.02
C TYR A 18 -5.16 -10.15 1.79
N ASP A 19 -5.03 -9.12 0.96
CA ASP A 19 -4.20 -9.13 -0.24
C ASP A 19 -2.82 -8.52 0.01
N ILE A 20 -1.79 -9.15 -0.54
CA ILE A 20 -0.45 -8.58 -0.68
C ILE A 20 -0.27 -8.18 -2.14
N LEU A 21 -0.08 -6.88 -2.39
CA LEU A 21 0.25 -6.37 -3.72
C LEU A 21 1.78 -6.28 -3.88
N ILE A 22 2.31 -6.83 -4.98
CA ILE A 22 3.74 -6.85 -5.28
C ILE A 22 3.98 -6.26 -6.67
N GLY A 23 4.75 -5.18 -6.76
CA GLY A 23 5.05 -4.51 -8.02
C GLY A 23 5.76 -3.17 -7.85
N SER A 24 6.23 -2.60 -8.97
CA SER A 24 6.78 -1.24 -9.04
C SER A 24 5.71 -0.18 -8.79
N GLY A 25 6.13 1.00 -8.32
CA GLY A 25 5.25 2.17 -8.21
C GLY A 25 4.10 2.06 -7.19
N LEU A 26 4.04 0.99 -6.39
CA LEU A 26 2.96 0.79 -5.42
C LEU A 26 2.83 1.92 -4.40
N LEU A 27 3.96 2.48 -3.97
CA LEU A 27 3.97 3.50 -2.92
C LEU A 27 3.30 4.80 -3.36
N SER A 28 3.49 5.22 -4.61
CA SER A 28 2.87 6.44 -5.14
C SER A 28 1.36 6.28 -5.37
N ARG A 29 0.86 5.05 -5.51
CA ARG A 29 -0.59 4.76 -5.59
C ARG A 29 -1.22 4.36 -4.25
N ALA A 30 -0.46 4.38 -3.14
CA ALA A 30 -0.92 3.89 -1.85
C ALA A 30 -2.22 4.58 -1.37
N GLY A 31 -2.36 5.89 -1.58
CA GLY A 31 -3.58 6.63 -1.20
C GLY A 31 -4.83 6.12 -1.91
N ALA A 32 -4.72 5.78 -3.21
CA ALA A 32 -5.82 5.21 -3.98
C ALA A 32 -6.16 3.78 -3.52
N GLU A 33 -5.14 2.96 -3.26
CA GLU A 33 -5.31 1.59 -2.75
C GLU A 33 -6.00 1.57 -1.37
N ILE A 34 -5.64 2.50 -0.48
CA ILE A 34 -6.27 2.66 0.84
C ILE A 34 -7.72 3.14 0.66
N SER A 35 -7.95 4.15 -0.17
CA SER A 35 -9.30 4.71 -0.38
C SER A 35 -10.27 3.71 -1.00
N CYS A 36 -9.78 2.84 -1.88
CA CYS A 36 -10.57 1.77 -2.48
C CYS A 36 -11.04 0.74 -1.44
N ARG A 37 -10.17 0.38 -0.48
CA ARG A 37 -10.47 -0.62 0.57
C ARG A 37 -11.20 -0.04 1.78
N LEU A 38 -10.91 1.21 2.13
CA LEU A 38 -11.43 1.91 3.30
C LEU A 38 -11.95 3.31 2.93
N PRO A 39 -13.10 3.40 2.24
CA PRO A 39 -13.62 4.68 1.75
C PRO A 39 -13.88 5.69 2.88
N GLY A 40 -13.46 6.94 2.68
CA GLY A 40 -13.71 8.05 3.62
C GLY A 40 -12.87 8.02 4.90
N THR A 41 -11.91 7.11 5.02
CA THR A 41 -11.08 6.97 6.22
C THR A 41 -9.89 7.94 6.21
N ARG A 42 -9.55 8.49 7.38
CA ARG A 42 -8.27 9.21 7.58
C ARG A 42 -7.19 8.20 7.98
N ALA A 43 -6.06 8.23 7.30
CA ALA A 43 -4.90 7.40 7.62
C ALA A 43 -3.78 8.22 8.27
N ALA A 44 -2.93 7.57 9.07
CA ALA A 44 -1.70 8.13 9.62
C ALA A 44 -0.51 7.26 9.21
N VAL A 45 0.60 7.87 8.81
CA VAL A 45 1.83 7.17 8.45
C VAL A 45 2.70 7.00 9.69
N ILE A 46 2.99 5.75 10.06
CA ILE A 46 3.89 5.40 11.18
C ILE A 46 5.13 4.74 10.57
N THR A 47 6.29 5.33 10.80
CA THR A 47 7.57 4.84 10.26
C THR A 47 8.74 5.33 11.12
N ASP A 48 9.90 4.68 11.02
CA ASP A 48 11.13 5.12 11.68
C ASP A 48 11.88 6.18 10.86
N ALA A 49 12.93 6.77 11.46
CA ALA A 49 13.69 7.86 10.84
C ALA A 49 14.47 7.45 9.59
N ASN A 50 14.94 6.19 9.51
CA ASN A 50 15.72 5.70 8.37
C ASN A 50 14.83 5.49 7.14
N VAL A 51 13.66 4.86 7.33
CA VAL A 51 12.70 4.64 6.25
C VAL A 51 12.03 5.96 5.83
N ALA A 52 11.76 6.84 6.80
CA ALA A 52 11.18 8.15 6.53
C ALA A 52 12.03 8.96 5.54
N ALA A 53 13.36 8.95 5.72
CA ALA A 53 14.28 9.71 4.89
C ALA A 53 14.22 9.35 3.40
N ALA A 54 13.86 8.10 3.07
CA ALA A 54 13.79 7.61 1.70
C ALA A 54 12.37 7.58 1.10
N HIS A 55 11.34 7.38 1.94
CA HIS A 55 10.01 6.99 1.44
C HIS A 55 8.84 7.86 1.89
N LEU A 56 9.02 8.68 2.93
CA LEU A 56 7.89 9.41 3.53
C LEU A 56 7.25 10.41 2.56
N ASP A 57 8.06 11.10 1.76
CA ASP A 57 7.56 12.14 0.86
C ASP A 57 6.63 11.57 -0.22
N ALA A 58 6.85 10.32 -0.66
CA ALA A 58 5.98 9.65 -1.62
C ALA A 58 4.57 9.33 -1.08
N LEU A 59 4.40 9.34 0.25
CA LEU A 59 3.13 9.05 0.93
C LEU A 59 2.41 10.30 1.46
N LYS A 60 3.07 11.47 1.40
CA LYS A 60 2.49 12.76 1.81
C LYS A 60 1.89 13.57 0.67
N ALA A 61 2.24 13.23 -0.57
CA ALA A 61 1.73 13.85 -1.79
C ALA A 61 0.26 13.49 -2.03
#